data_AF-A0A177LRH0-F1
#
_entry.id   AF-A0A177LRH0-F1
#
_cell.length_a   1.000
_cell.length_b   1.000
_cell.length_c   1.000
_cell.angle_alpha   90.00
_cell.angle_beta   90.00
_cell.angle_gamma   90.00
#
_symmetry.space_group_name_H-M   'P 1'
#
loop_
_entity.id
_entity.type
_entity.pdbx_description
1 polymer ?
#
loop_
_entity_poly.entity_id
_entity_poly.type
_entity_poly.pdbx_seq_one_letter_code
_entity_poly.pdbx_strand_id
1 'polypeptide(L)'
;MKKHLITRALILVPVAFLTLQCNKKETSPTPEPQKLSLSDTVTAKPKLEQQDQKDTAEKIAHYIASEYLTSGDLKAIPMNDRKFRHQQIDLNGDGKMEVFVSFYTPYFCGTGGCTVLLLDDHLKPITKFTVTTPPLYADPEMKNGWKTLYVQDGKAWKSLTDENGKYPSNPSLLPASSNEPSEEAQGIFEDKQAEHNF
;
A
#
# COMPACT_ATOMS: atom_id res chain seq x y z
N MET A 1 -24.53 51.15 -10.40
CA MET A 1 -25.31 51.11 -11.65
C MET A 1 -24.38 51.15 -12.85
N LYS A 2 -24.24 50.04 -13.56
CA LYS A 2 -23.89 49.93 -14.99
C LYS A 2 -24.04 48.45 -15.35
N LYS A 3 -25.11 48.13 -16.08
CA LYS A 3 -25.51 46.77 -16.47
C LYS A 3 -24.76 46.42 -17.76
N HIS A 4 -23.99 45.34 -17.76
CA HIS A 4 -23.42 44.77 -18.99
C HIS A 4 -24.33 43.64 -19.47
N LEU A 5 -24.98 43.89 -20.60
CA LEU A 5 -25.78 42.96 -21.38
C LEU A 5 -24.82 42.19 -22.30
N ILE A 6 -24.75 40.86 -22.19
CA ILE A 6 -24.07 40.01 -23.17
C ILE A 6 -25.11 39.05 -23.76
N THR A 7 -25.38 39.26 -25.04
CA THR A 7 -26.37 38.59 -25.88
C THR A 7 -25.92 37.16 -26.21
N ARG A 8 -26.80 36.18 -25.97
CA ARG A 8 -26.66 34.78 -26.41
C ARG A 8 -26.97 34.68 -27.90
N ALA A 9 -26.05 34.13 -28.70
CA ALA A 9 -26.32 33.73 -30.07
C ALA A 9 -26.49 32.19 -30.12
N LEU A 10 -27.71 31.77 -30.42
CA LEU A 10 -28.13 30.40 -30.68
C LEU A 10 -27.84 30.11 -32.15
N ILE A 11 -27.02 29.11 -32.47
CA ILE A 11 -26.81 28.65 -33.86
C ILE A 11 -27.34 27.22 -33.97
N LEU A 12 -28.50 27.10 -34.63
CA LEU A 12 -29.12 25.86 -35.11
C LEU A 12 -28.62 25.61 -36.54
N VAL A 13 -28.07 24.43 -36.83
CA VAL A 13 -27.74 23.99 -38.20
C VAL A 13 -28.44 22.64 -38.46
N PRO A 14 -29.03 22.44 -39.67
CA PRO A 14 -30.03 21.42 -39.90
C PRO A 14 -29.44 20.04 -40.22
N VAL A 15 -30.19 19.02 -39.79
CA VAL A 15 -30.05 17.61 -40.14
C VAL A 15 -30.43 17.40 -41.61
N ALA A 16 -29.55 16.77 -42.40
CA ALA A 16 -29.88 16.24 -43.72
C ALA A 16 -29.73 14.70 -43.70
N PHE A 17 -30.87 14.03 -43.72
CA PHE A 17 -31.02 12.60 -43.96
C PHE A 17 -30.70 12.29 -45.43
N LEU A 18 -29.76 11.38 -45.69
CA LEU A 18 -29.71 10.61 -46.93
C LEU A 18 -29.88 9.13 -46.60
N THR A 19 -30.93 8.54 -47.17
CA THR A 19 -31.32 7.16 -46.98
C THR A 19 -30.86 6.27 -48.15
N LEU A 20 -30.53 5.03 -47.78
CA LEU A 20 -30.77 3.77 -48.51
C LEU A 20 -30.09 3.56 -49.88
N GLN A 21 -29.07 2.68 -49.89
CA GLN A 21 -29.20 1.42 -50.64
C GLN A 21 -28.74 0.23 -49.79
N CYS A 22 -29.65 -0.73 -49.69
CA CYS A 22 -29.49 -2.06 -49.12
C CYS A 22 -28.39 -2.86 -49.83
N ASN A 23 -27.65 -3.67 -49.08
CA ASN A 23 -27.31 -4.99 -49.58
C ASN A 23 -27.71 -6.03 -48.54
N LYS A 24 -28.59 -6.92 -48.98
CA LYS A 24 -29.30 -7.92 -48.17
C LYS A 24 -28.66 -9.27 -48.44
N LYS A 25 -28.26 -9.98 -47.37
CA LYS A 25 -28.21 -11.45 -47.21
C LYS A 25 -27.43 -11.75 -45.94
N GLU A 26 -27.81 -12.64 -45.03
CA GLU A 26 -29.07 -13.27 -44.68
C GLU A 26 -28.92 -13.72 -43.21
N THR A 27 -30.03 -14.05 -42.58
CA THR A 27 -30.29 -14.33 -41.17
C THR A 27 -29.40 -15.41 -40.51
N SER A 28 -29.16 -15.18 -39.21
CA SER A 28 -28.54 -16.05 -38.19
C SER A 28 -29.08 -17.51 -38.17
N PRO A 29 -28.32 -18.46 -37.61
CA PRO A 29 -28.68 -18.85 -36.24
C PRO A 29 -27.49 -19.04 -35.29
N THR A 30 -27.73 -18.66 -34.03
CA THR A 30 -27.00 -19.05 -32.83
C THR A 30 -26.75 -20.56 -32.75
N PRO A 31 -25.57 -20.96 -32.28
CA PRO A 31 -25.50 -22.03 -31.28
C PRO A 31 -24.64 -21.65 -30.07
N GLU A 32 -25.17 -21.95 -28.88
CA GLU A 32 -24.47 -21.98 -27.59
C GLU A 32 -23.48 -23.19 -27.52
N PRO A 33 -22.71 -23.34 -26.43
CA PRO A 33 -21.27 -23.17 -26.33
C PRO A 33 -20.45 -24.46 -26.53
N GLN A 34 -19.22 -24.34 -27.06
CA GLN A 34 -18.23 -25.43 -27.04
C GLN A 34 -16.95 -25.01 -26.31
N LYS A 35 -16.59 -25.82 -25.30
CA LYS A 35 -15.34 -25.87 -24.53
C LYS A 35 -14.07 -26.00 -25.39
N LEU A 36 -12.93 -25.71 -24.76
CA LEU A 36 -11.50 -25.75 -25.18
C LEU A 36 -11.00 -24.44 -25.80
N SER A 37 -9.80 -23.94 -25.52
CA SER A 37 -8.70 -24.33 -24.63
C SER A 37 -7.73 -23.15 -24.57
N LEU A 38 -7.04 -22.99 -23.45
CA LEU A 38 -5.94 -22.04 -23.24
C LEU A 38 -4.90 -22.10 -24.36
N SER A 39 -4.38 -20.95 -24.76
CA SER A 39 -2.95 -20.54 -24.67
C SER A 39 -2.77 -19.22 -25.41
N ASP A 40 -1.81 -18.40 -24.95
CA ASP A 40 -1.32 -17.15 -25.55
C ASP A 40 -1.93 -15.85 -25.03
N THR A 41 -1.68 -15.56 -23.75
CA THR A 41 -1.29 -14.19 -23.38
C THR A 41 0.00 -14.25 -22.58
N VAL A 42 1.05 -13.72 -23.22
CA VAL A 42 2.44 -13.69 -22.82
C VAL A 42 2.65 -12.91 -21.52
N THR A 43 3.40 -13.56 -20.65
CA THR A 43 4.04 -13.11 -19.42
C THR A 43 4.87 -11.83 -19.62
N ALA A 44 4.30 -10.65 -19.34
CA ALA A 44 5.06 -9.38 -19.28
C ALA A 44 5.04 -8.68 -17.91
N LYS A 45 4.15 -9.12 -16.99
CA LYS A 45 3.96 -8.51 -15.66
C LYS A 45 5.11 -8.72 -14.64
N PRO A 46 5.85 -9.85 -14.60
CA PRO A 46 6.80 -10.10 -13.51
C PRO A 46 7.99 -9.14 -13.45
N LYS A 47 8.42 -8.59 -14.59
CA LYS A 47 9.67 -7.82 -14.66
C LYS A 47 9.54 -6.40 -14.12
N LEU A 48 8.37 -5.77 -14.29
CA LEU A 48 8.13 -4.41 -13.82
C LEU A 48 7.96 -4.38 -12.29
N GLU A 49 7.17 -5.31 -11.75
CA GLU A 49 6.96 -5.45 -10.31
C GLU A 49 8.24 -5.87 -9.57
N GLN A 50 9.02 -6.83 -10.11
CA GLN A 50 10.28 -7.24 -9.48
C GLN A 50 11.36 -6.14 -9.51
N GLN A 51 11.40 -5.34 -10.56
CA GLN A 51 12.36 -4.24 -10.67
C GLN A 51 12.01 -3.10 -9.72
N ASP A 52 10.73 -2.74 -9.60
CA ASP A 52 10.23 -1.71 -8.69
C ASP A 52 10.46 -2.09 -7.21
N GLN A 53 10.21 -3.36 -6.86
CA GLN A 53 10.49 -3.90 -5.52
C GLN A 53 11.99 -3.90 -5.20
N LYS A 54 12.84 -4.24 -6.18
CA LYS A 54 14.29 -4.20 -6.00
C LYS A 54 14.82 -2.77 -5.82
N ASP A 55 14.36 -1.84 -6.64
CA ASP A 55 14.71 -0.41 -6.54
C ASP A 55 14.27 0.18 -5.19
N THR A 56 13.06 -0.16 -4.73
CA THR A 56 12.56 0.24 -3.42
C THR A 56 13.42 -0.29 -2.29
N ALA A 57 13.77 -1.58 -2.31
CA ALA A 57 14.63 -2.17 -1.29
C ALA A 57 16.02 -1.52 -1.23
N GLU A 58 16.62 -1.19 -2.39
CA GLU A 58 17.91 -0.49 -2.43
C GLU A 58 17.82 0.93 -1.84
N LYS A 59 16.75 1.67 -2.13
CA LYS A 59 16.50 2.99 -1.54
C LYS A 59 16.29 2.92 -0.02
N ILE A 60 15.52 1.94 0.46
CA ILE A 60 15.32 1.72 1.90
C ILE A 60 16.65 1.36 2.58
N ALA A 61 17.46 0.48 1.98
CA ALA A 61 18.77 0.12 2.51
C ALA A 61 19.68 1.35 2.64
N HIS A 62 19.71 2.20 1.61
CA HIS A 62 20.44 3.48 1.68
C HIS A 62 19.93 4.37 2.81
N TYR A 63 18.61 4.58 2.92
CA TYR A 63 18.02 5.37 4.00
C TYR A 63 18.40 4.82 5.39
N ILE A 64 18.33 3.49 5.59
CA ILE A 64 18.69 2.85 6.85
C ILE A 64 20.16 3.15 7.21
N ALA A 65 21.07 2.94 6.25
CA ALA A 65 22.50 3.04 6.49
C ALA A 65 23.05 4.48 6.55
N SER A 66 22.36 5.45 5.93
CA SER A 66 22.87 6.83 5.79
C SER A 66 22.11 7.87 6.60
N GLU A 67 20.83 7.64 6.90
CA GLU A 67 19.98 8.64 7.56
C GLU A 67 19.40 8.14 8.89
N TYR A 68 18.99 6.87 8.96
CA TYR A 68 18.36 6.31 10.16
C TYR A 68 19.38 5.87 11.22
N LEU A 69 20.42 5.13 10.83
CA LEU A 69 21.44 4.61 11.73
C LEU A 69 22.65 5.53 11.82
N THR A 70 23.20 5.65 13.02
CA THR A 70 24.48 6.33 13.22
C THR A 70 25.64 5.42 12.85
N SER A 71 26.83 5.99 12.65
CA SER A 71 28.06 5.20 12.49
C SER A 71 28.38 4.34 13.72
N GLY A 72 27.89 4.70 14.90
CA GLY A 72 28.00 3.88 16.10
C GLY A 72 27.16 2.62 16.00
N ASP A 73 25.91 2.77 15.55
CA ASP A 73 24.97 1.66 15.38
C ASP A 73 25.46 0.68 14.32
N LEU A 74 25.94 1.18 13.18
CA LEU A 74 26.53 0.33 12.14
C LEU A 74 27.71 -0.49 12.64
N LYS A 75 28.54 0.04 13.55
CA LYS A 75 29.63 -0.72 14.17
C LYS A 75 29.12 -1.76 15.17
N ALA A 76 28.02 -1.48 15.85
CA ALA A 76 27.42 -2.37 16.83
C ALA A 76 26.66 -3.53 16.20
N ILE A 77 26.09 -3.35 14.99
CA ILE A 77 25.32 -4.38 14.29
C ILE A 77 26.25 -5.27 13.44
N PRO A 78 26.33 -6.59 13.73
CA PRO A 78 27.08 -7.54 12.89
C PRO A 78 26.57 -7.53 11.44
N MET A 79 27.47 -7.75 10.48
CA MET A 79 27.11 -7.69 9.05
C MET A 79 25.96 -8.65 8.68
N ASN A 80 25.94 -9.84 9.28
CA ASN A 80 24.90 -10.85 9.05
C ASN A 80 23.53 -10.48 9.65
N ASP A 81 23.49 -9.50 10.55
CA ASP A 81 22.29 -9.03 11.24
C ASP A 81 21.75 -7.71 10.66
N ARG A 82 22.42 -7.14 9.65
CA ARG A 82 21.93 -5.93 8.95
C ARG A 82 20.89 -6.30 7.92
N LYS A 83 19.72 -6.70 8.41
CA LYS A 83 18.62 -7.20 7.60
C LYS A 83 17.30 -6.53 7.92
N PHE A 84 16.47 -6.44 6.89
CA PHE A 84 15.12 -5.89 6.99
C PHE A 84 14.19 -6.54 5.97
N ARG A 85 12.88 -6.41 6.22
CA ARG A 85 11.80 -6.70 5.27
C ARG A 85 11.02 -5.42 5.05
N HIS A 86 10.37 -5.28 3.91
CA HIS A 86 9.50 -4.14 3.65
C HIS A 86 8.17 -4.57 3.01
N GLN A 87 7.13 -3.76 3.18
CA GLN A 87 5.85 -3.91 2.51
C GLN A 87 5.24 -2.54 2.29
N GLN A 88 4.63 -2.34 1.13
CA GLN A 88 4.02 -1.09 0.73
C GLN A 88 2.49 -1.18 0.81
N ILE A 89 1.84 -0.13 1.31
CA ILE A 89 0.38 -0.03 1.39
C ILE A 89 -0.02 1.45 1.32
N ASP A 90 -1.10 1.74 0.59
CA ASP A 90 -1.76 3.05 0.65
C ASP A 90 -2.63 3.09 1.91
N LEU A 91 -2.18 3.82 2.93
CA LEU A 91 -2.88 3.93 4.21
C LEU A 91 -3.87 5.10 4.24
N ASN A 92 -3.70 6.13 3.42
CA ASN A 92 -4.50 7.35 3.48
C ASN A 92 -5.44 7.54 2.27
N GLY A 93 -5.35 6.64 1.28
CA GLY A 93 -6.17 6.63 0.08
C GLY A 93 -5.80 7.67 -0.97
N ASP A 94 -4.61 8.28 -0.89
CA ASP A 94 -4.16 9.30 -1.85
C ASP A 94 -3.49 8.72 -3.10
N GLY A 95 -3.36 7.40 -3.17
CA GLY A 95 -2.72 6.67 -4.27
C GLY A 95 -1.19 6.65 -4.21
N LYS A 96 -0.57 7.22 -3.18
CA LYS A 96 0.84 7.07 -2.86
C LYS A 96 0.98 5.97 -1.80
N MET A 97 2.07 5.23 -1.87
CA MET A 97 2.28 4.08 -1.00
C MET A 97 3.14 4.48 0.20
N GLU A 98 2.64 4.25 1.41
CA GLU A 98 3.48 4.22 2.60
C GLU A 98 4.27 2.91 2.67
N VAL A 99 5.45 3.00 3.29
CA VAL A 99 6.40 1.88 3.40
C VAL A 99 6.53 1.45 4.85
N PHE A 100 6.13 0.21 5.14
CA PHE A 100 6.51 -0.46 6.37
C PHE A 100 7.88 -1.10 6.21
N VAL A 101 8.75 -0.90 7.20
CA VAL A 101 10.07 -1.55 7.30
C VAL A 101 10.13 -2.33 8.60
N SER A 102 10.18 -3.66 8.52
CA SER A 102 10.31 -4.55 9.69
C SER A 102 11.77 -4.92 9.91
N PHE A 103 12.30 -4.53 11.06
CA PHE A 103 13.53 -5.10 11.58
C PHE A 103 13.20 -6.33 12.44
N TYR A 104 14.00 -7.38 12.32
CA TYR A 104 13.77 -8.65 12.99
C TYR A 104 15.05 -9.29 13.54
N THR A 105 16.15 -8.53 13.57
CA THR A 105 17.45 -8.97 14.08
C THR A 105 17.71 -8.41 15.48
N PRO A 106 18.60 -9.03 16.28
CA PRO A 106 18.70 -8.78 17.72
C PRO A 106 18.90 -7.32 18.13
N TYR A 107 19.61 -6.51 17.32
CA TYR A 107 19.83 -5.11 17.63
C TYR A 107 18.52 -4.29 17.71
N PHE A 108 17.50 -4.69 16.95
CA PHE A 108 16.22 -3.98 16.87
C PHE A 108 15.09 -4.64 17.68
N CYS A 109 15.38 -5.77 18.32
CA CYS A 109 14.39 -6.65 18.93
C CYS A 109 14.71 -6.92 20.41
N GLY A 110 13.69 -6.79 21.25
CA GLY A 110 13.70 -7.25 22.63
C GLY A 110 12.66 -8.34 22.86
N THR A 111 12.47 -8.72 24.12
CA THR A 111 11.47 -9.74 24.50
C THR A 111 10.03 -9.31 24.23
N GLY A 112 9.75 -8.01 24.19
CA GLY A 112 8.42 -7.47 23.88
C GLY A 112 8.14 -7.27 22.39
N GLY A 113 9.11 -7.54 21.51
CA GLY A 113 8.96 -7.36 20.06
C GLY A 113 10.06 -6.49 19.47
N CYS A 114 9.85 -6.11 18.21
CA CYS A 114 10.86 -5.45 17.39
C CYS A 114 10.46 -4.02 17.03
N THR A 115 11.41 -3.31 16.43
CA THR A 115 11.17 -2.01 15.79
C THR A 115 10.56 -2.21 14.40
N VAL A 116 9.51 -1.47 14.10
CA VAL A 116 8.94 -1.34 12.74
C VAL A 116 8.89 0.15 12.40
N LEU A 117 9.36 0.54 11.21
CA LEU A 117 9.19 1.90 10.72
C LEU A 117 8.00 1.97 9.77
N LEU A 118 7.29 3.09 9.83
CA LEU A 118 6.36 3.53 8.81
C LEU A 118 6.92 4.81 8.19
N LEU A 119 7.14 4.78 6.89
CA LEU A 119 7.69 5.87 6.10
C LEU A 119 6.66 6.31 5.05
N ASP A 120 6.73 7.58 4.64
CA ASP A 120 5.94 8.08 3.50
C ASP A 120 6.51 7.61 2.15
N ASP A 121 5.88 8.04 1.05
CA ASP A 121 6.29 7.72 -0.33
C ASP A 121 7.66 8.30 -0.74
N HIS A 122 8.24 9.15 0.13
CA HIS A 122 9.57 9.74 0.00
C HIS A 122 10.56 9.20 1.04
N LEU A 123 10.22 8.09 1.71
CA LEU A 123 11.00 7.46 2.79
C LEU A 123 11.21 8.34 4.02
N LYS A 124 10.43 9.41 4.21
CA LYS A 124 10.47 10.21 5.44
C LYS A 124 9.71 9.48 6.54
N PRO A 125 10.20 9.51 7.78
CA PRO A 125 9.55 8.81 8.87
C PRO A 125 8.21 9.45 9.25
N ILE A 126 7.15 8.65 9.18
CA ILE A 126 5.83 8.96 9.76
C ILE A 126 5.83 8.51 11.22
N THR A 127 6.05 7.22 11.46
CA THR A 127 6.02 6.63 12.81
C THR A 127 7.12 5.57 12.97
N LYS A 128 7.81 5.58 14.11
CA LYS A 128 8.64 4.47 14.56
C LYS A 128 7.88 3.69 15.62
N PHE A 129 7.44 2.49 15.29
CA PHE A 129 6.83 1.57 16.22
C PHE A 129 7.91 0.83 17.02
N THR A 130 7.67 0.71 18.31
CA THR A 130 8.48 -0.05 19.27
C THR A 130 7.64 -1.16 19.85
N VAL A 131 8.26 -2.23 20.34
CA VAL A 131 7.53 -3.34 21.02
C VAL A 131 6.41 -3.88 20.13
N THR A 132 6.73 -4.12 18.86
CA THR A 132 5.75 -4.51 17.83
C THR A 132 6.17 -5.84 17.23
N THR A 133 5.23 -6.79 17.16
CA THR A 133 5.44 -8.09 16.56
C THR A 133 4.52 -8.21 15.36
N PRO A 134 5.05 -8.19 14.11
CA PRO A 134 4.23 -8.45 12.94
C PRO A 134 3.58 -9.86 13.00
N PRO A 135 2.43 -10.06 12.34
CA PRO A 135 1.80 -9.14 11.39
C PRO A 135 1.07 -7.95 12.03
N LEU A 136 0.96 -6.88 11.25
CA LEU A 136 0.00 -5.80 11.49
C LEU A 136 -1.15 -5.95 10.48
N TYR A 137 -2.29 -5.34 10.77
CA TYR A 137 -3.45 -5.38 9.88
C TYR A 137 -3.96 -3.95 9.65
N ALA A 138 -4.07 -3.55 8.38
CA ALA A 138 -4.67 -2.28 8.01
C ALA A 138 -6.13 -2.48 7.64
N ASP A 139 -7.01 -2.01 8.50
CA ASP A 139 -8.45 -2.10 8.28
C ASP A 139 -8.90 -1.11 7.19
N PRO A 140 -9.82 -1.47 6.28
CA PRO A 140 -10.37 -0.52 5.31
C PRO A 140 -11.11 0.66 5.95
N GLU A 141 -11.60 0.53 7.20
CA GLU A 141 -12.21 1.65 7.92
C GLU A 141 -11.16 2.74 8.23
N MET A 142 -11.34 3.90 7.60
CA MET A 142 -10.51 5.08 7.81
C MET A 142 -10.99 5.90 9.01
N LYS A 143 -10.03 6.33 9.83
CA LYS A 143 -10.21 7.32 10.89
C LYS A 143 -9.18 8.44 10.70
N ASN A 144 -9.63 9.68 10.81
CA ASN A 144 -8.80 10.86 10.57
C ASN A 144 -8.10 10.87 9.19
N GLY A 145 -8.71 10.23 8.19
CA GLY A 145 -8.16 10.12 6.83
C GLY A 145 -7.12 9.02 6.64
N TRP A 146 -6.90 8.16 7.64
CA TRP A 146 -5.94 7.05 7.58
C TRP A 146 -6.61 5.74 7.99
N LYS A 147 -6.21 4.62 7.40
CA LYS A 147 -6.63 3.28 7.80
C LYS A 147 -6.27 3.02 9.26
N THR A 148 -7.18 2.41 10.01
CA THR A 148 -6.90 1.97 11.38
C THR A 148 -5.95 0.77 11.32
N LEU A 149 -4.84 0.81 12.07
CA LEU A 149 -3.95 -0.33 12.18
C LEU A 149 -4.32 -1.17 13.40
N TYR A 150 -4.19 -2.48 13.28
CA TYR A 150 -4.33 -3.42 14.38
C TYR A 150 -3.05 -4.26 14.52
N VAL A 151 -2.68 -4.55 15.75
CA VAL A 151 -1.58 -5.45 16.08
C VAL A 151 -1.93 -6.26 17.31
N GLN A 152 -1.47 -7.50 17.36
CA GLN A 152 -1.69 -8.36 18.51
C GLN A 152 -0.58 -8.14 19.56
N ASP A 153 -0.99 -7.97 20.82
CA ASP A 153 -0.11 -7.91 21.98
C ASP A 153 -0.58 -8.96 23.00
N GLY A 154 0.16 -10.07 23.05
CA GLY A 154 -0.26 -11.28 23.75
C GLY A 154 -1.55 -11.85 23.15
N LYS A 155 -2.65 -11.80 23.90
CA LYS A 155 -3.98 -12.27 23.43
C LYS A 155 -4.93 -11.12 23.07
N ALA A 156 -4.50 -9.88 23.24
CA ALA A 156 -5.35 -8.71 23.01
C ALA A 156 -4.98 -8.04 21.70
N TRP A 157 -5.99 -7.57 20.97
CA TRP A 157 -5.79 -6.64 19.87
C TRP A 157 -5.54 -5.23 20.42
N LYS A 158 -4.65 -4.50 19.76
CA LYS A 158 -4.43 -3.06 19.95
C LYS A 158 -4.86 -2.37 18.67
N SER A 159 -5.70 -1.34 18.80
CA SER A 159 -6.10 -0.48 17.68
C SER A 159 -5.26 0.79 17.72
N LEU A 160 -4.61 1.11 16.61
CA LEU A 160 -3.82 2.30 16.41
C LEU A 160 -4.51 3.17 15.38
N THR A 161 -4.94 4.35 15.81
CA THR A 161 -5.52 5.37 14.94
C THR A 161 -4.49 6.47 14.73
N ASP A 162 -4.39 6.97 13.50
CA ASP A 162 -3.56 8.14 13.21
C ASP A 162 -4.11 9.39 13.90
N GLU A 163 -3.24 10.16 14.53
CA GLU A 163 -3.54 11.48 15.07
C GLU A 163 -2.52 12.50 14.55
N ASN A 164 -2.97 13.35 13.61
CA ASN A 164 -2.16 14.40 12.98
C ASN A 164 -0.93 13.86 12.22
N GLY A 165 -1.10 12.78 11.46
CA GLY A 165 -0.07 12.19 10.62
C GLY A 165 0.93 11.34 11.39
N LYS A 166 0.55 10.81 12.56
CA LYS A 166 1.33 9.84 13.34
C LYS A 166 0.42 8.82 14.02
N TYR A 167 0.88 7.56 14.05
CA TYR A 167 0.29 6.53 14.89
C TYR A 167 0.97 6.47 16.28
N PRO A 168 0.32 5.89 17.30
CA PRO A 168 0.95 5.61 18.58
C PRO A 168 2.23 4.76 18.42
N SER A 169 3.35 5.25 18.93
CA SER A 169 4.67 4.65 18.69
C SER A 169 4.95 3.37 19.50
N ASN A 170 4.14 3.06 20.51
CA ASN A 170 4.28 1.84 21.30
C ASN A 170 2.89 1.20 21.52
N PRO A 171 2.54 0.17 20.73
CA PRO A 171 1.23 -0.50 20.84
C PRO A 171 0.99 -1.14 22.20
N SER A 172 2.04 -1.57 22.91
CA SER A 172 1.89 -2.25 24.21
C SER A 172 1.37 -1.33 25.32
N LEU A 173 1.46 -0.01 25.13
CA LEU A 173 0.94 0.99 26.07
C LEU A 173 -0.53 1.35 25.80
N LEU A 174 -1.08 0.90 24.67
CA LEU A 174 -2.49 1.12 24.36
C LEU A 174 -3.38 0.18 25.17
N PRO A 175 -4.61 0.59 25.50
CA PRO A 175 -5.60 -0.33 26.05
C PRO A 175 -5.91 -1.46 25.06
N ALA A 176 -6.46 -2.57 25.57
CA ALA A 176 -7.03 -3.59 24.69
C ALA A 176 -8.17 -2.99 23.87
N SER A 177 -8.16 -3.24 22.57
CA SER A 177 -9.26 -2.91 21.67
C SER A 177 -10.48 -3.79 21.98
N SER A 178 -11.68 -3.21 21.87
CA SER A 178 -12.93 -3.97 21.88
C SER A 178 -13.20 -4.66 20.54
N ASN A 179 -12.49 -4.24 19.49
CA ASN A 179 -12.65 -4.71 18.12
C ASN A 179 -11.39 -5.45 17.68
N GLU A 180 -11.58 -6.37 16.74
CA GLU A 180 -10.52 -7.05 16.00
C GLU A 180 -10.40 -6.43 14.59
N PRO A 181 -9.33 -6.70 13.83
CA PRO A 181 -9.30 -6.35 12.41
C PRO A 181 -10.50 -7.01 11.68
N SER A 182 -11.12 -6.29 10.74
CA SER A 182 -12.17 -6.86 9.90
C SER A 182 -11.64 -7.96 8.97
N GLU A 183 -12.53 -8.77 8.41
CA GLU A 183 -12.17 -9.81 7.42
C GLU A 183 -11.55 -9.24 6.14
N GLU A 184 -11.77 -7.96 5.87
CA GLU A 184 -11.22 -7.22 4.71
C GLU A 184 -9.89 -6.52 5.04
N ALA A 185 -9.42 -6.61 6.29
CA ALA A 185 -8.18 -5.96 6.70
C ALA A 185 -6.99 -6.54 5.93
N GLN A 186 -6.14 -5.66 5.42
CA GLN A 186 -4.94 -6.06 4.68
C GLN A 186 -3.82 -6.41 5.66
N GLY A 187 -3.36 -7.65 5.63
CA GLY A 187 -2.20 -8.11 6.39
C GLY A 187 -0.89 -7.45 5.93
N ILE A 188 -0.09 -7.02 6.89
CA ILE A 188 1.24 -6.42 6.73
C ILE A 188 2.26 -7.33 7.40
N PHE A 189 3.15 -7.93 6.60
CA PHE A 189 4.06 -9.02 6.97
C PHE A 189 3.38 -10.30 7.44
N GLU A 190 2.13 -10.55 7.01
CA GLU A 190 1.42 -11.80 7.28
C GLU A 190 2.08 -12.99 6.58
N ASP A 191 2.41 -12.80 5.30
CA ASP A 191 3.21 -13.75 4.53
C ASP A 191 4.72 -13.49 4.68
N LYS A 192 5.52 -14.52 4.40
CA LYS A 192 6.97 -14.41 4.36
C LYS A 192 7.42 -13.44 3.26
N GLN A 193 7.81 -12.24 3.67
CA GLN A 193 8.40 -11.25 2.77
C GLN A 193 9.87 -11.56 2.44
N ALA A 194 10.34 -11.00 1.32
CA ALA A 194 11.74 -11.06 0.93
C ALA A 194 12.63 -10.34 1.96
N GLU A 195 13.77 -10.96 2.27
CA GLU A 195 14.77 -10.39 3.16
C GLU A 195 15.80 -9.58 2.37
N HIS A 196 16.16 -8.41 2.88
CA HIS A 196 17.11 -7.50 2.27
C HIS A 196 18.20 -7.12 3.27
N ASN A 197 19.38 -6.74 2.78
CA ASN A 197 20.48 -6.26 3.61
C ASN A 197 20.64 -4.73 3.48
N PHE A 198 21.21 -4.09 4.52
CA PHE A 198 21.59 -2.67 4.51
C PHE A 198 23.01 -2.44 5.07
#